data_AF-F3FNN2-F1
#
_entry.id   AF-F3FNN2-F1
#
_cell.length_a   1.000
_cell.length_b   1.000
_cell.length_c   1.000
_cell.angle_alpha   90.00
_cell.angle_beta   90.00
_cell.angle_gamma   90.00
#
_symmetry.space_group_name_H-M   'P 1'
#
loop_
_entity.id
_entity.type
_entity.pdbx_description
1 polymer ?
#
loop_
_entity_poly.entity_id
_entity_poly.type
_entity_poly.pdbx_seq_one_letter_code
_entity_poly.pdbx_strand_id
1 'polypeptide(L)'
;FTLPIREIWDMQERLPRRSGKRADLLLDNSRFRAGYDFLLLRETAGEQTDGLGQWWTDYQDCNDSERRDMIRDLSNKPEAAGTAPRKRRRNSGAKRKRTTGEAQSGE
;
A
#
# COMPACT_ATOMS: atom_id res chain seq x y z
N PHE A 1 6.49 12.90 -29.98
CA PHE A 1 7.40 11.96 -29.30
C PHE A 1 7.70 12.35 -27.84
N THR A 2 6.70 12.79 -27.06
CA THR A 2 6.89 13.26 -25.67
C THR A 2 6.20 12.38 -24.62
N LEU A 3 5.32 11.46 -25.05
CA LEU A 3 4.59 10.54 -24.18
C LEU A 3 5.50 9.66 -23.29
N PRO A 4 6.64 9.11 -23.77
CA PRO A 4 7.46 8.22 -22.95
C PRO A 4 8.10 8.91 -21.73
N ILE A 5 8.52 10.17 -21.87
CA ILE A 5 9.15 10.92 -20.78
C ILE A 5 8.14 11.22 -19.68
N ARG A 6 6.91 11.61 -20.07
CA ARG A 6 5.83 11.86 -19.12
C ARG A 6 5.47 10.60 -18.34
N GLU A 7 5.39 9.45 -19.00
CA GLU A 7 5.12 8.17 -18.34
C GLU A 7 6.21 7.80 -17.32
N ILE A 8 7.49 8.05 -17.63
CA ILE A 8 8.61 7.80 -16.71
C ILE A 8 8.52 8.70 -15.47
N TRP A 9 8.15 9.96 -15.65
CA TRP A 9 7.95 10.90 -14.55
C TRP A 9 6.73 10.54 -13.70
N ASP A 10 5.62 10.16 -14.33
CA ASP A 10 4.42 9.67 -13.63
C ASP A 10 4.73 8.40 -12.81
N MET A 11 5.68 7.56 -13.24
CA MET A 11 6.15 6.43 -12.42
C MET A 11 6.77 6.90 -11.10
N GLN A 12 7.46 8.05 -11.06
CA GLN A 12 8.09 8.54 -9.83
C GLN A 12 7.08 8.90 -8.73
N GLU A 13 5.88 9.37 -9.08
CA GLU A 13 4.81 9.61 -8.09
C GLU A 13 4.16 8.30 -7.63
N ARG A 14 4.20 7.27 -8.48
CA ARG A 14 3.54 5.98 -8.23
C ARG A 14 4.42 5.00 -7.47
N LEU A 15 5.74 4.99 -7.73
CA LEU A 15 6.69 4.08 -7.10
C LEU A 15 6.66 4.12 -5.56
N PRO A 16 6.46 5.27 -4.88
CA PRO A 16 6.28 5.30 -3.43
C PRO A 16 5.00 4.60 -2.95
N ARG A 17 3.92 4.62 -3.76
CA ARG A 17 2.58 4.11 -3.43
C ARG A 17 2.48 2.58 -3.61
N ARG A 18 3.19 1.86 -2.75
CA ARG A 18 3.39 0.39 -2.80
C ARG A 18 2.35 -0.43 -2.05
N SER A 19 1.25 0.19 -1.62
CA SER A 19 0.24 -0.46 -0.77
C SER A 19 -0.69 -1.39 -1.55
N GLY A 20 -0.89 -2.60 -1.02
CA GLY A 20 -1.79 -3.61 -1.59
C GLY A 20 -1.37 -4.05 -3.00
N LYS A 21 -2.37 -4.27 -3.87
CA LYS A 21 -2.18 -4.71 -5.26
C LYS A 21 -1.51 -3.67 -6.18
N ARG A 22 -1.24 -2.46 -5.67
CA ARG A 22 -0.62 -1.40 -6.49
C ARG A 22 0.83 -1.75 -6.86
N ALA A 23 1.54 -2.44 -5.98
CA ALA A 23 2.90 -2.86 -6.25
C ALA A 23 2.97 -3.81 -7.46
N ASP A 24 2.08 -4.80 -7.51
CA ASP A 24 1.97 -5.74 -8.63
C ASP A 24 1.61 -5.03 -9.95
N LEU A 25 0.62 -4.14 -9.91
CA LEU A 25 0.21 -3.37 -11.09
C LEU A 25 1.31 -2.47 -11.64
N LEU A 26 2.19 -1.96 -10.77
CA LEU A 26 3.34 -1.16 -11.18
C LEU A 26 4.41 -2.04 -11.79
N LEU A 27 4.66 -3.22 -11.23
CA LEU A 27 5.63 -4.16 -11.76
C LEU A 27 5.25 -4.67 -13.16
N ASP A 28 3.95 -4.91 -13.41
CA ASP A 28 3.43 -5.31 -14.72
C ASP A 28 3.49 -4.19 -15.78
N ASN A 29 3.78 -2.95 -15.37
CA ASN A 29 3.84 -1.84 -16.31
C ASN A 29 5.11 -1.91 -17.16
N SER A 30 4.94 -1.92 -18.48
CA SER A 30 6.03 -1.83 -19.46
C SER A 30 7.05 -0.68 -19.25
N ARG A 31 6.70 0.40 -18.53
CA ARG A 31 7.58 1.55 -18.24
C ARG A 31 8.21 1.48 -16.86
N PHE A 32 7.88 0.44 -16.08
CA PHE A 32 8.45 0.21 -14.76
C PHE A 32 9.97 0.19 -14.79
N ARG A 33 10.57 -0.51 -15.76
CA ARG A 33 12.03 -0.60 -15.89
C ARG A 33 12.67 0.78 -16.01
N ALA A 34 12.16 1.64 -16.89
CA ALA A 34 12.66 3.00 -17.07
C ALA A 34 12.41 3.87 -15.81
N GLY A 35 11.28 3.70 -15.13
CA GLY A 35 10.98 4.37 -13.87
C GLY A 35 11.91 3.94 -12.72
N TYR A 36 12.20 2.65 -12.62
CA TYR A 36 13.11 2.06 -11.64
C TYR A 36 14.56 2.47 -11.89
N ASP A 37 15.02 2.43 -13.14
CA ASP A 37 16.37 2.89 -13.49
C ASP A 37 16.54 4.37 -13.15
N PHE A 38 15.53 5.21 -13.42
CA PHE A 38 15.55 6.61 -13.03
C PHE A 38 15.51 6.80 -11.50
N LEU A 39 14.78 5.96 -10.77
CA LEU A 39 14.77 5.97 -9.30
C LEU A 39 16.16 5.65 -8.73
N LEU A 40 16.85 4.63 -9.26
CA LEU A 40 18.22 4.29 -8.84
C LEU A 40 19.20 5.43 -9.13
N LEU A 41 19.07 6.09 -10.29
CA LEU A 41 19.88 7.26 -10.61
C LEU A 41 19.63 8.42 -9.63
N ARG A 42 18.38 8.64 -9.21
CA ARG A 42 18.03 9.65 -8.20
C ARG A 42 18.60 9.32 -6.82
N GLU A 43 18.50 8.06 -6.41
CA GLU A 43 19.05 7.59 -5.14
C GLU A 43 20.58 7.69 -5.11
N THR A 44 21.26 7.29 -6.18
CA THR A 44 22.72 7.46 -6.32
C THR A 44 23.16 8.92 -6.44
N ALA A 45 22.28 9.81 -6.91
CA ALA A 45 22.51 11.26 -6.89
C ALA A 45 22.36 11.90 -5.49
N GLY A 46 22.03 11.11 -4.46
CA GLY A 46 21.93 11.57 -3.07
C GLY A 46 20.52 12.02 -2.67
N GLU A 47 19.50 11.65 -3.44
CA GLU A 47 18.12 11.95 -3.07
C GLU A 47 17.61 11.01 -1.97
N GLN A 48 16.86 11.58 -1.02
CA GLN A 48 16.25 10.84 0.07
C GLN A 48 15.02 10.08 -0.42
N THR A 49 15.23 8.85 -0.88
CA THR A 49 14.16 7.96 -1.35
C THR A 49 13.74 6.92 -0.29
N ASP A 50 14.24 7.00 0.95
CA ASP A 50 13.94 6.09 2.06
C ASP A 50 14.12 4.59 1.71
N GLY A 51 15.11 4.27 0.87
CA GLY A 51 15.40 2.89 0.43
C GLY A 51 14.34 2.33 -0.52
N LEU A 52 13.64 3.20 -1.26
CA LEU A 52 12.64 2.81 -2.26
C LEU A 52 13.26 1.91 -3.34
N GLY A 53 14.47 2.21 -3.80
CA GLY A 53 15.16 1.42 -4.82
C GLY A 53 15.48 0.01 -4.34
N GLN A 54 16.02 -0.13 -3.12
CA GLN A 54 16.30 -1.44 -2.53
C GLN A 54 15.01 -2.27 -2.37
N TRP A 55 13.94 -1.68 -1.84
CA TRP A 55 12.67 -2.39 -1.68
C TRP A 55 12.12 -2.91 -3.02
N TRP A 56 12.19 -2.11 -4.09
CA TRP A 56 11.74 -2.54 -5.42
C TRP A 56 12.64 -3.60 -6.04
N THR A 57 13.92 -3.61 -5.66
CA THR A 57 14.87 -4.67 -6.05
C THR A 57 14.48 -5.98 -5.40
N ASP A 58 14.29 -5.98 -4.08
CA ASP A 58 13.87 -7.17 -3.33
C ASP A 58 12.50 -7.68 -3.82
N TYR A 59 11.55 -6.76 -4.09
CA TYR A 59 10.20 -7.11 -4.54
C TYR A 59 10.18 -7.83 -5.90
N GLN A 60 11.12 -7.52 -6.79
CA GLN A 60 11.26 -8.18 -8.09
C GLN A 60 11.67 -9.64 -7.93
N ASP A 61 12.60 -9.92 -7.02
CA ASP A 61 13.16 -11.25 -6.77
C ASP A 61 12.28 -12.12 -5.87
N CYS A 62 11.43 -11.51 -5.04
CA CYS A 62 10.51 -12.21 -4.15
C CYS A 62 9.39 -12.97 -4.89
N ASN A 63 8.99 -14.10 -4.32
CA ASN A 63 7.81 -14.87 -4.75
C ASN A 63 6.48 -14.24 -4.28
N ASP A 64 5.35 -14.72 -4.80
CA ASP A 64 4.01 -14.20 -4.47
C ASP A 64 3.68 -14.20 -2.96
N SER A 65 4.27 -15.11 -2.18
CA SER A 65 4.07 -15.13 -0.72
C SER A 65 4.88 -14.05 -0.03
N GLU A 66 6.16 -13.93 -0.38
CA GLU A 66 7.06 -12.91 0.14
C GLU A 66 6.61 -11.50 -0.22
N ARG A 67 6.13 -11.29 -1.46
CA ARG A 67 5.54 -10.01 -1.91
C ARG A 67 4.38 -9.58 -1.02
N ARG A 68 3.49 -10.52 -0.67
CA ARG A 68 2.36 -10.27 0.23
C ARG A 68 2.82 -9.89 1.64
N ASP A 69 3.87 -10.54 2.15
CA ASP A 69 4.45 -10.20 3.45
C ASP A 69 5.12 -8.82 3.42
N MET A 70 5.89 -8.50 2.39
CA MET A 70 6.51 -7.16 2.21
C MET A 70 5.46 -6.04 2.16
N ILE A 71 4.34 -6.25 1.46
CA ILE A 71 3.22 -5.30 1.42
C ILE A 71 2.53 -5.17 2.79
N ARG A 72 2.40 -6.28 3.53
CA ARG A 72 1.82 -6.27 4.88
C ARG A 72 2.69 -5.46 5.83
N ASP A 73 4.01 -5.62 5.74
CA ASP A 73 4.97 -4.92 6.59
C ASP A 73 4.97 -3.41 6.32
N LEU A 74 4.80 -3.00 5.06
CA LEU A 74 4.55 -1.60 4.70
C LEU A 74 3.28 -1.03 5.34
N SER A 75 2.20 -1.82 5.42
CA SER A 75 0.93 -1.38 6.02
C SER A 75 1.01 -1.23 7.54
N ASN A 76 1.96 -1.90 8.18
CA ASN A 76 2.22 -1.80 9.62
C ASN A 76 3.12 -0.62 9.98
N LYS A 77 3.88 -0.08 9.02
CA LYS A 77 4.56 1.20 9.17
C LYS A 77 3.55 2.33 8.91
N PRO A 78 3.32 3.27 9.84
CA PRO A 78 2.52 4.45 9.54
C PRO A 78 3.25 5.24 8.45
N GLU A 79 2.69 5.26 7.24
CA GLU A 79 3.23 6.04 6.12
C GLU A 79 3.40 7.50 6.53
N ALA A 80 4.64 7.97 6.57
CA ALA A 80 4.98 9.37 6.64
C ALA A 80 4.82 10.02 5.24
N ALA A 81 3.64 9.90 4.62
CA ALA A 81 3.33 10.61 3.37
C ALA A 81 1.82 10.64 3.09
N GLY A 82 1.14 11.60 3.71
CA GLY A 82 -0.07 12.21 3.13
C GLY A 82 -1.40 11.47 3.32
N THR A 83 -2.29 12.12 4.07
CA THR A 83 -3.75 11.89 4.17
C THR A 83 -4.25 10.69 4.98
N ALA A 84 -4.30 10.93 6.29
CA ALA A 84 -5.35 10.57 7.25
C ALA A 84 -5.73 9.07 7.45
N PRO A 85 -5.65 8.54 8.68
CA PRO A 85 -5.96 7.15 8.96
C PRO A 85 -7.47 6.98 9.13
N ARG A 86 -8.20 6.52 8.10
CA ARG A 86 -9.57 6.01 8.34
C ARG A 86 -9.51 4.54 8.72
N LYS A 87 -9.17 4.35 9.99
CA LYS A 87 -9.45 3.17 10.82
C LYS A 87 -10.88 2.72 10.53
N ARG A 88 -11.07 1.78 9.60
CA ARG A 88 -12.35 1.10 9.40
C ARG A 88 -12.48 0.09 10.55
N ARG A 89 -12.78 0.64 11.72
CA ARG A 89 -13.00 -0.05 12.98
C ARG A 89 -14.12 -1.06 12.73
N ARG A 90 -13.74 -2.34 12.57
CA ARG A 90 -14.64 -3.47 12.73
C ARG A 90 -15.23 -3.33 14.13
N ASN A 91 -16.50 -2.95 14.24
CA ASN A 91 -17.25 -3.04 15.48
C ASN A 91 -18.33 -4.11 15.31
N SER A 92 -17.89 -5.36 15.29
CA SER A 92 -18.74 -6.50 15.56
C SER A 92 -18.95 -6.62 17.07
N GLY A 93 -20.16 -6.30 17.53
CA GLY A 93 -20.86 -7.00 18.61
C GLY A 93 -20.42 -6.79 20.06
N ALA A 94 -21.21 -6.02 20.83
CA ALA A 94 -21.45 -6.25 22.26
C ALA A 94 -22.78 -5.58 22.65
N LYS A 95 -23.90 -6.31 22.62
CA LYS A 95 -24.49 -6.97 23.80
C LYS A 95 -24.79 -5.97 24.92
N ARG A 96 -25.96 -5.30 24.84
CA ARG A 96 -26.67 -4.82 26.04
C ARG A 96 -27.92 -5.66 26.22
N LYS A 97 -27.72 -6.71 27.01
CA LYS A 97 -28.72 -7.39 27.82
C LYS A 97 -29.50 -6.33 28.63
N ARG A 98 -30.82 -6.28 28.47
CA ARG A 98 -31.71 -5.88 29.56
C ARG A 98 -32.93 -6.79 29.52
N THR A 99 -32.91 -7.73 30.45
CA THR A 99 -34.01 -8.57 30.87
C THR A 99 -35.00 -7.77 31.74
N THR A 100 -36.17 -8.38 31.99
CA THR A 100 -37.27 -8.01 32.90
C THR A 100 -38.32 -7.11 32.24
N GLY A 101 -39.62 -7.40 32.17
CA GLY A 101 -40.57 -8.48 32.56
C GLY A 101 -41.87 -8.12 31.79
N GLU A 102 -42.86 -8.94 31.48
CA GLU A 102 -43.68 -9.82 32.30
C GLU A 102 -44.71 -10.43 31.32
N ALA A 103 -45.01 -11.72 31.46
CA ALA A 103 -46.08 -12.42 30.74
C ALA A 103 -47.17 -12.80 31.74
N GLN A 104 -48.41 -12.97 31.27
CA GLN A 104 -49.69 -13.34 31.95
C GLN A 104 -50.63 -12.15 32.20
N SER A 105 -51.95 -12.19 31.98
CA SER A 105 -52.97 -13.18 31.55
C SER A 105 -54.18 -12.33 31.05
N GLY A 106 -54.97 -12.73 30.05
CA GLY A 106 -56.16 -13.58 30.25
C GLY A 106 -57.40 -12.78 30.67
N GLU A 107 -58.23 -12.36 29.70
CA GLU A 107 -59.71 -12.39 29.67
C GLU A 107 -60.22 -11.92 28.30
#